data_AF-A0A2E5IQC8-F1
#
_entry.id   AF-A0A2E5IQC8-F1
#
_cell.length_a   1.000
_cell.length_b   1.000
_cell.length_c   1.000
_cell.angle_alpha   90.00
_cell.angle_beta   90.00
_cell.angle_gamma   90.00
#
_symmetry.space_group_name_H-M   'P 1'
#
loop_
_entity.id
_entity.type
_entity.pdbx_description
1 polymer ?
#
loop_
_entity_poly.entity_id
_entity_poly.type
_entity_poly.pdbx_seq_one_letter_code
_entity_poly.pdbx_strand_id
1 'polypeptide(L)'
;MSVIIPLTEINNNYTGNITLEPELSLFVKSSKWPEKIQNLFFNFLYSNVEHASKLNMLFSNTDFLHQCIPLIAYSELIESFIIIYSDQTQDPPEPGEPGSVLSYFRSYGYGENVLCSDCYGQLSCSSCSVEVHNGTPENKEPREEEYDMLDIDNEKPATEYSRLSCQTLVGKTPLILTIRKPVHN
;
A
#
# COMPACT_ATOMS: atom_id res chain seq x y z
N MET A 1 9.75 8.51 -9.50
CA MET A 1 9.87 7.26 -10.29
C MET A 1 9.08 6.19 -9.58
N SER A 2 8.01 5.68 -10.20
CA SER A 2 7.34 4.45 -9.78
C SER A 2 8.15 3.26 -10.28
N VAL A 3 8.49 2.34 -9.38
CA VAL A 3 9.10 1.06 -9.75
C VAL A 3 8.05 -0.02 -9.44
N ILE A 4 7.63 -0.77 -10.46
CA ILE A 4 6.88 -2.01 -10.30
C ILE A 4 7.90 -3.13 -10.37
N ILE A 5 7.92 -4.01 -9.38
CA ILE A 5 8.85 -5.14 -9.36
C ILE A 5 8.00 -6.42 -9.28
N PRO A 6 7.91 -7.18 -10.39
CA PRO A 6 7.20 -8.45 -10.44
C PRO A 6 7.72 -9.46 -9.41
N LEU A 7 6.83 -10.26 -8.82
CA LEU A 7 7.23 -11.36 -7.94
C LEU A 7 8.20 -12.35 -8.63
N THR A 8 8.09 -12.50 -9.95
CA THR A 8 8.95 -13.36 -10.78
C THR A 8 10.40 -12.87 -10.86
N GLU A 9 10.64 -11.59 -10.59
CA GLU A 9 11.98 -10.98 -10.58
C GLU A 9 12.63 -11.03 -9.20
N ILE A 10 11.90 -11.48 -8.17
CA ILE A 10 12.46 -11.68 -6.83
C ILE A 10 13.35 -12.92 -6.84
N ASN A 11 14.66 -12.70 -6.69
CA ASN A 11 15.61 -13.78 -6.61
C ASN A 11 15.65 -14.35 -5.18
N ASN A 12 14.97 -15.48 -4.96
CA ASN A 12 14.98 -16.19 -3.67
C ASN A 12 16.37 -16.65 -3.20
N ASN A 13 17.39 -16.61 -4.06
CA ASN A 13 18.76 -17.00 -3.74
C ASN A 13 19.70 -15.80 -3.53
N TYR A 14 19.22 -14.56 -3.70
CA TYR A 14 20.02 -13.37 -3.50
C TYR A 14 19.78 -12.79 -2.10
N THR A 15 20.71 -13.06 -1.20
CA THR A 15 20.86 -12.29 0.02
C THR A 15 21.83 -11.16 -0.27
N GLY A 16 21.34 -9.99 -0.68
CA GLY A 16 22.16 -8.78 -0.59
C GLY A 16 22.69 -8.65 0.85
N ASN A 17 23.91 -8.16 1.04
CA ASN A 17 24.51 -7.91 2.36
C ASN A 17 23.85 -6.70 3.06
N ILE A 18 22.52 -6.63 3.08
CA ILE A 18 21.76 -5.59 3.77
C ILE A 18 21.12 -6.19 5.02
N THR A 19 21.40 -5.58 6.16
CA THR A 19 20.71 -5.87 7.41
C THR A 19 19.50 -4.96 7.48
N LEU A 20 18.30 -5.53 7.62
CA LEU A 20 17.08 -4.73 7.78
C LEU A 20 17.00 -4.18 9.20
N GLU A 21 16.51 -2.95 9.34
CA GLU A 21 16.26 -2.37 10.66
C GLU A 21 15.26 -3.24 11.44
N PRO A 22 15.46 -3.43 12.77
CA PRO A 22 14.54 -4.19 13.60
C PRO A 22 13.10 -3.69 13.53
N GLU A 23 12.90 -2.38 13.50
CA GLU A 23 11.61 -1.70 13.46
C GLU A 23 10.88 -1.98 12.14
N LEU A 24 11.60 -1.94 11.00
CA LEU A 24 11.05 -2.33 9.70
C LEU A 24 10.63 -3.80 9.70
N SER A 25 11.50 -4.67 10.22
CA SER A 25 11.24 -6.10 10.31
C SER A 25 10.03 -6.41 11.19
N LEU A 26 9.92 -5.72 12.33
CA LEU A 26 8.79 -5.84 13.24
C LEU A 26 7.51 -5.34 12.59
N PHE A 27 7.55 -4.21 11.89
CA PHE A 27 6.40 -3.63 11.20
C PHE A 27 5.83 -4.56 10.12
N VAL A 28 6.68 -5.23 9.34
CA VAL A 28 6.22 -6.24 8.38
C VAL A 28 5.64 -7.46 9.09
N LYS A 29 6.33 -7.98 10.12
CA LYS A 29 5.90 -9.18 10.88
C LYS A 29 4.62 -8.98 11.70
N SER A 30 4.35 -7.75 12.14
CA SER A 30 3.12 -7.42 12.87
C SER A 30 1.91 -7.22 11.95
N SER A 31 2.12 -7.20 10.63
CA SER A 31 1.03 -7.04 9.67
C SER A 31 0.11 -8.25 9.63
N LYS A 32 -1.12 -8.02 9.16
CA LYS A 32 -2.11 -9.06 8.88
C LYS A 32 -1.91 -9.74 7.52
N TRP A 33 -0.83 -9.45 6.81
CA TRP A 33 -0.47 -10.23 5.62
C TRP A 33 -0.22 -11.69 6.00
N PRO A 34 -0.57 -12.64 5.12
CA PRO A 34 -0.16 -14.03 5.28
C PRO A 34 1.37 -14.14 5.37
N GLU A 35 1.88 -15.04 6.20
CA GLU A 35 3.33 -15.24 6.40
C GLU A 35 4.08 -15.44 5.08
N LYS A 36 3.46 -16.12 4.12
CA LYS A 36 4.00 -16.27 2.76
C LYS A 36 4.28 -14.93 2.07
N ILE A 37 3.35 -13.97 2.17
CA ILE A 37 3.50 -12.63 1.58
C ILE A 37 4.56 -11.83 2.35
N GLN A 38 4.58 -11.92 3.68
CA GLN A 38 5.63 -11.28 4.50
C GLN A 38 7.02 -11.77 4.09
N ASN A 39 7.20 -13.09 3.94
CA ASN A 39 8.47 -13.69 3.51
C ASN A 39 8.85 -13.29 2.08
N LEU A 40 7.89 -13.23 1.15
CA LEU A 40 8.13 -12.70 -0.20
C LEU A 40 8.56 -11.25 -0.16
N PHE A 41 7.98 -10.42 0.72
CA PHE A 41 8.39 -9.02 0.87
C PHE A 41 9.81 -8.90 1.44
N PHE A 42 10.20 -9.75 2.40
CA PHE A 42 11.59 -9.78 2.86
C PHE A 42 12.55 -10.18 1.75
N ASN A 43 12.24 -11.23 0.96
CA ASN A 43 13.05 -11.62 -0.19
C ASN A 43 13.15 -10.50 -1.23
N PHE A 44 12.05 -9.78 -1.46
CA PHE A 44 12.01 -8.58 -2.29
C PHE A 44 13.02 -7.54 -1.79
N LEU A 45 13.03 -7.21 -0.49
CA LEU A 45 13.96 -6.24 0.09
C LEU A 45 15.42 -6.68 -0.03
N TYR A 46 15.72 -7.95 0.24
CA TYR A 46 17.07 -8.49 0.10
C TYR A 46 17.57 -8.50 -1.35
N SER A 47 16.65 -8.60 -2.31
CA SER A 47 16.92 -8.50 -3.75
C SER A 47 16.99 -7.05 -4.26
N ASN A 48 16.42 -6.09 -3.53
CA ASN A 48 16.29 -4.69 -3.93
C ASN A 48 16.89 -3.76 -2.87
N VAL A 49 18.22 -3.71 -2.85
CA VAL A 49 19.02 -2.99 -1.85
C VAL A 49 18.63 -1.51 -1.76
N GLU A 50 18.27 -0.85 -2.88
CA GLU A 50 17.83 0.55 -2.87
C GLU A 50 16.57 0.75 -2.01
N HIS A 51 15.53 -0.07 -2.23
CA HIS A 51 14.29 0.00 -1.46
C HIS A 51 14.51 -0.37 0.01
N ALA A 52 15.32 -1.40 0.26
CA ALA A 52 15.68 -1.82 1.61
C ALA A 52 16.45 -0.71 2.37
N SER A 53 17.45 -0.08 1.74
CA SER A 53 18.19 1.03 2.35
C SER A 53 17.30 2.23 2.65
N LYS A 54 16.40 2.60 1.72
CA LYS A 54 15.51 3.74 1.92
C LYS A 54 14.47 3.48 3.01
N LEU A 55 13.91 2.27 3.08
CA LEU A 55 13.01 1.88 4.17
C LEU A 55 13.76 1.82 5.51
N ASN A 56 14.95 1.22 5.57
CA ASN A 56 15.79 1.24 6.77
C ASN A 56 16.01 2.66 7.29
N MET A 57 16.37 3.61 6.40
CA MET A 57 16.54 5.01 6.80
C MET A 57 15.27 5.59 7.44
N LEU A 58 14.09 5.37 6.82
CA LEU A 58 12.82 5.88 7.34
C LEU A 58 12.37 5.22 8.65
N PHE A 59 12.67 3.93 8.85
CA PHE A 59 12.31 3.20 10.07
C PHE A 59 13.34 3.37 11.20
N SER A 60 14.59 3.70 10.87
CA SER A 60 15.65 4.00 11.85
C SER A 60 15.48 5.36 12.54
N ASN A 61 14.82 6.31 11.87
CA ASN A 61 14.58 7.64 12.40
C ASN A 61 13.16 8.12 12.04
N THR A 62 12.28 8.07 13.02
CA THR A 62 10.87 8.44 12.89
C THR A 62 10.65 9.91 12.55
N ASP A 63 11.64 10.80 12.75
CA ASP A 63 11.52 12.21 12.37
C ASP A 63 11.32 12.37 10.84
N PHE A 64 11.87 11.44 10.04
CA PHE A 64 11.69 11.45 8.59
C PHE A 64 10.29 11.00 8.16
N LEU A 65 9.57 10.25 9.01
CA LEU A 65 8.20 9.83 8.71
C LEU A 65 7.25 11.04 8.63
N HIS A 66 7.56 12.16 9.28
CA HIS A 66 6.77 13.38 9.12
C HIS A 66 6.87 14.03 7.74
N GLN A 67 7.88 13.68 6.94
CA GLN A 67 8.09 14.21 5.58
C GLN A 67 7.77 13.16 4.52
N CYS A 68 7.98 11.87 4.81
CA CYS A 68 7.83 10.79 3.85
C CYS A 68 7.22 9.57 4.53
N ILE A 69 6.00 9.21 4.15
CA ILE A 69 5.30 8.04 4.69
C ILE A 69 5.32 6.89 3.67
N PRO A 70 5.94 5.74 3.98
CA PRO A 70 5.88 4.58 3.10
C PRO A 70 4.46 3.99 3.03
N LEU A 71 3.95 3.84 1.81
CA LEU A 71 2.83 2.96 1.49
C LEU A 71 3.42 1.71 0.84
N ILE A 72 3.32 0.58 1.54
CA ILE A 72 3.85 -0.71 1.10
C ILE A 72 2.65 -1.55 0.68
N ALA A 73 2.46 -1.73 -0.62
CA ALA A 73 1.33 -2.46 -1.17
C ALA A 73 1.77 -3.76 -1.84
N TYR A 74 0.96 -4.80 -1.68
CA TYR A 74 0.99 -6.00 -2.50
C TYR A 74 -0.21 -5.98 -3.44
N SER A 75 0.02 -6.04 -4.75
CA SER A 75 -1.05 -6.13 -5.73
C SER A 75 -1.20 -7.58 -6.20
N GLU A 76 -2.36 -8.17 -5.93
CA GLU A 76 -2.73 -9.49 -6.44
C GLU A 76 -3.02 -9.48 -7.94
N LEU A 77 -3.38 -8.31 -8.50
CA LEU A 77 -3.70 -8.15 -9.92
C LEU A 77 -2.47 -8.32 -10.82
N ILE A 78 -1.35 -7.70 -10.41
CA ILE A 78 -0.10 -7.73 -11.17
C ILE A 78 0.98 -8.57 -10.48
N GLU A 79 0.62 -9.30 -9.42
CA GLU A 79 1.51 -10.15 -8.61
C GLU A 79 2.85 -9.45 -8.33
N SER A 80 2.79 -8.27 -7.68
CA SER A 80 3.95 -7.40 -7.47
C SER A 80 3.86 -6.62 -6.15
N PHE A 81 5.01 -6.26 -5.60
CA PHE A 81 5.09 -5.25 -4.54
C PHE A 81 5.24 -3.85 -5.13
N ILE A 82 4.62 -2.88 -4.47
CA ILE A 82 4.66 -1.47 -4.79
C ILE A 82 5.05 -0.73 -3.51
N ILE A 83 6.04 0.14 -3.59
CA ILE A 83 6.40 1.04 -2.48
C ILE A 83 6.27 2.48 -2.97
N ILE A 84 5.32 3.20 -2.39
CA ILE A 84 5.19 4.65 -2.60
C ILE A 84 5.77 5.35 -1.38
N TYR A 85 6.74 6.22 -1.62
CA TYR A 85 7.35 7.06 -0.59
C TYR A 85 6.58 8.37 -0.53
N SER A 86 5.38 8.36 0.06
CA SER A 86 4.44 9.48 -0.02
C SER A 86 5.05 10.74 0.61
N ASP A 87 5.35 11.73 -0.24
CA ASP A 87 5.91 13.00 0.16
C ASP A 87 4.78 13.83 0.78
N GLN A 88 4.85 14.02 2.09
CA GLN A 88 3.85 14.74 2.88
C GLN A 88 4.05 16.27 2.81
N THR A 89 5.08 16.75 2.09
CA THR A 89 5.31 18.19 1.90
C THR A 89 4.49 18.78 0.76
N GLN A 90 3.87 17.93 -0.06
CA GLN A 90 3.00 18.32 -1.17
C GLN A 90 1.74 17.47 -1.11
N ASP A 91 0.58 18.12 -1.07
CA ASP A 91 -0.67 17.38 -1.17
C ASP A 91 -0.76 16.74 -2.57
N PRO A 92 -0.86 15.41 -2.67
CA PRO A 92 -1.07 14.78 -3.96
C PRO A 92 -2.42 15.27 -4.54
N PRO A 93 -2.43 15.69 -5.82
CA PRO A 93 -3.67 16.15 -6.45
C PRO A 93 -4.65 14.99 -6.65
N GLU A 94 -5.86 15.32 -7.12
CA GLU A 94 -6.91 14.39 -7.52
C GLU A 94 -6.40 13.13 -8.25
N PRO A 95 -7.12 11.99 -8.17
CA PRO A 95 -8.47 11.78 -7.64
C PRO A 95 -8.56 11.33 -6.17
N GLY A 96 -9.78 11.46 -5.61
CA GLY A 96 -10.10 11.12 -4.22
C GLY A 96 -9.97 12.30 -3.27
N GLU A 97 -10.03 12.02 -1.97
CA GLU A 97 -9.69 13.03 -0.97
C GLU A 97 -8.20 13.39 -1.10
N PRO A 98 -7.81 14.68 -0.97
CA PRO A 98 -6.41 15.07 -0.94
C PRO A 98 -5.65 14.30 0.14
N GLY A 99 -4.49 13.73 -0.22
CA GLY A 99 -3.71 12.89 0.69
C GLY A 99 -4.21 11.45 0.84
N SER A 100 -5.24 11.05 0.08
CA SER A 100 -5.71 9.67 0.07
C SER A 100 -4.71 8.70 -0.57
N VAL A 101 -4.80 7.41 -0.23
CA VAL A 101 -4.01 6.35 -0.86
C VAL A 101 -4.15 6.40 -2.40
N LEU A 102 -5.36 6.59 -2.93
CA LEU A 102 -5.58 6.69 -4.37
C LEU A 102 -4.82 7.87 -5.00
N SER A 103 -4.88 9.05 -4.38
CA SER A 103 -4.19 10.25 -4.87
C SER A 103 -2.68 10.04 -4.96
N TYR A 104 -2.08 9.34 -3.99
CA TYR A 104 -0.66 8.97 -4.03
C TYR A 104 -0.36 7.92 -5.11
N PHE A 105 -1.21 6.91 -5.31
CA PHE A 105 -1.01 5.97 -6.42
C PHE A 105 -1.00 6.70 -7.78
N ARG A 106 -1.93 7.64 -7.97
CA ARG A 106 -2.06 8.39 -9.21
C ARG A 106 -0.92 9.39 -9.43
N SER A 107 -0.51 10.13 -8.40
CA SER A 107 0.62 11.07 -8.49
C SER A 107 1.96 10.37 -8.76
N TYR A 108 2.06 9.09 -8.41
CA TYR A 108 3.20 8.24 -8.73
C TYR A 108 3.06 7.51 -10.08
N GLY A 109 1.97 7.72 -10.84
CA GLY A 109 1.79 7.19 -12.19
C GLY A 109 1.14 5.80 -12.26
N TYR A 110 0.62 5.27 -11.15
CA TYR A 110 -0.13 4.02 -11.13
C TYR A 110 -1.57 4.26 -11.59
N GLY A 111 -1.93 3.67 -12.73
CA GLY A 111 -3.25 3.81 -13.34
C GLY A 111 -4.27 2.75 -12.90
N GLU A 112 -5.35 2.66 -13.68
CA GLU A 112 -6.50 1.79 -13.43
C GLU A 112 -6.15 0.29 -13.44
N ASN A 113 -5.06 -0.09 -14.13
CA ASN A 113 -4.58 -1.47 -14.19
C ASN A 113 -3.91 -1.95 -12.88
N VAL A 114 -3.63 -1.04 -11.95
CA VAL A 114 -3.03 -1.35 -10.65
C VAL A 114 -4.03 -1.12 -9.53
N LEU A 115 -4.68 0.04 -9.52
CA LEU A 115 -5.69 0.41 -8.54
C LEU A 115 -6.81 1.11 -9.29
N CYS A 116 -7.92 0.41 -9.51
CA CYS A 116 -9.05 0.94 -10.28
C CYS A 116 -9.79 2.06 -9.51
N SER A 117 -10.41 3.01 -10.19
CA SER A 117 -11.27 4.06 -9.64
C SER A 117 -12.34 4.50 -10.66
N ASP A 118 -13.43 3.73 -10.75
CA ASP A 118 -14.47 3.93 -11.77
C ASP A 118 -15.20 5.26 -11.59
N CYS A 119 -15.37 5.69 -10.33
CA CYS A 119 -15.98 6.97 -9.99
C CYS A 119 -14.97 8.13 -9.85
N TYR A 120 -13.70 7.93 -10.19
CA TYR A 120 -12.65 8.95 -10.05
C TYR A 120 -12.57 9.56 -8.64
N GLY A 121 -12.72 8.71 -7.62
CA GLY A 121 -12.61 9.08 -6.21
C GLY A 121 -13.83 9.79 -5.59
N GLN A 122 -14.98 9.80 -6.25
CA GLN A 122 -16.21 10.47 -5.80
C GLN A 122 -17.07 9.65 -4.82
N LEU A 123 -16.51 8.65 -4.14
CA LEU A 123 -17.24 7.78 -3.19
C LEU A 123 -18.54 7.19 -3.78
N SER A 124 -18.51 6.82 -5.07
CA SER A 124 -19.69 6.33 -5.81
C SER A 124 -19.44 4.98 -6.50
N CYS A 125 -18.38 4.27 -6.11
CA CYS A 125 -18.06 2.92 -6.54
C CYS A 125 -17.17 2.22 -5.49
N SER A 126 -16.96 0.92 -5.65
CA SER A 126 -16.08 0.11 -4.80
C SER A 126 -14.74 -0.29 -5.46
N SER A 127 -14.54 0.06 -6.73
CA SER A 127 -13.45 -0.51 -7.55
C SER A 127 -12.04 -0.23 -7.01
N CYS A 128 -11.91 0.85 -6.22
CA CYS A 128 -10.69 1.30 -5.55
C CYS A 128 -10.46 0.67 -4.16
N SER A 129 -11.20 -0.38 -3.81
CA SER A 129 -11.06 -1.12 -2.55
C SER A 129 -9.64 -1.66 -2.35
N VAL A 130 -9.12 -1.46 -1.14
CA VAL A 130 -7.84 -1.96 -0.64
C VAL A 130 -8.03 -2.54 0.76
N GLU A 131 -7.14 -3.44 1.18
CA GLU A 131 -7.10 -3.93 2.56
C GLU A 131 -5.92 -3.32 3.31
N VAL A 132 -6.17 -2.70 4.46
CA VAL A 132 -5.12 -2.14 5.34
C VAL A 132 -4.73 -3.18 6.38
N HIS A 133 -3.55 -3.80 6.21
CA HIS A 133 -3.07 -4.88 7.07
C HIS A 133 -2.11 -4.44 8.18
N ASN A 134 -1.56 -3.24 8.10
CA ASN A 134 -0.81 -2.63 9.20
C ASN A 134 -0.73 -1.11 9.04
N GLY A 135 -0.42 -0.43 10.14
CA GLY A 135 -0.44 1.03 10.23
C GLY A 135 -1.84 1.57 10.55
N THR A 136 -1.95 2.89 10.67
CA THR A 136 -3.21 3.55 10.98
C THR A 136 -3.43 4.73 10.04
N PRO A 137 -4.42 4.67 9.14
CA PRO A 137 -4.83 5.83 8.34
C PRO A 137 -5.18 7.02 9.23
N GLU A 138 -5.09 8.23 8.70
CA GLU A 138 -5.46 9.44 9.45
C GLU A 138 -6.94 9.43 9.85
N ASN A 139 -7.81 9.07 8.90
CA ASN A 139 -9.21 8.76 9.17
C ASN A 139 -9.38 7.28 9.51
N LYS A 140 -9.23 6.97 10.79
CA LYS A 140 -9.18 5.60 11.32
C LYS A 140 -10.35 4.74 10.86
N GLU A 141 -11.56 5.26 11.01
CA GLU A 141 -12.78 4.54 10.66
C GLU A 141 -13.30 4.99 9.27
N PRO A 142 -13.82 4.06 8.46
CA PRO A 142 -14.62 4.37 7.29
C PRO A 142 -15.84 5.24 7.64
N ARG A 143 -16.30 6.03 6.67
CA ARG A 143 -17.60 6.71 6.75
C ARG A 143 -18.73 5.71 6.47
N GLU A 144 -19.96 6.04 6.87
CA GLU A 144 -21.14 5.20 6.61
C GLU A 144 -21.30 4.92 5.12
N GLU A 145 -21.13 5.95 4.28
CA GLU A 145 -21.21 5.84 2.82
C GLU A 145 -20.07 4.97 2.24
N GLU A 146 -18.91 4.91 2.91
CA GLU A 146 -17.81 4.01 2.52
C GLU A 146 -18.19 2.55 2.76
N TYR A 147 -18.85 2.23 3.87
CA TYR A 147 -19.36 0.89 4.14
C TYR A 147 -20.42 0.47 3.13
N ASP A 148 -21.38 1.34 2.82
CA ASP A 148 -22.43 1.06 1.83
C ASP A 148 -21.82 0.72 0.46
N MET A 149 -20.76 1.42 0.06
CA MET A 149 -20.07 1.16 -1.20
C MET A 149 -19.22 -0.12 -1.15
N LEU A 150 -18.61 -0.46 -0.01
CA LEU A 150 -17.86 -1.71 0.13
C LEU A 150 -18.78 -2.94 0.10
N ASP A 151 -19.99 -2.82 0.64
CA ASP A 151 -20.95 -3.93 0.75
C ASP A 151 -21.57 -4.35 -0.59
N ILE A 152 -21.56 -3.48 -1.61
CA ILE A 152 -22.10 -3.80 -2.94
C ILE A 152 -21.11 -4.53 -3.85
N ASP A 153 -19.83 -4.65 -3.47
CA ASP A 153 -18.79 -5.29 -4.28
C ASP A 153 -18.77 -6.81 -4.12
N ASN A 154 -19.53 -7.50 -4.96
CA ASN A 154 -19.56 -8.96 -4.98
C ASN A 154 -18.26 -9.59 -5.50
N GLU A 155 -17.46 -8.85 -6.27
CA GLU A 155 -16.22 -9.37 -6.85
C GLU A 155 -15.05 -9.27 -5.87
N LYS A 156 -15.07 -8.28 -4.97
CA LYS A 156 -14.14 -8.10 -3.86
C LYS A 156 -14.91 -7.87 -2.57
N PRO A 157 -15.56 -8.93 -2.01
CA PRO A 157 -16.32 -8.80 -0.78
C PRO A 157 -15.48 -8.20 0.34
N ALA A 158 -16.08 -7.25 1.06
CA ALA A 158 -15.44 -6.55 2.14
C ALA A 158 -14.97 -7.49 3.26
N THR A 159 -13.84 -7.13 3.85
CA THR A 159 -13.23 -7.76 5.02
C THR A 159 -13.10 -6.72 6.14
N GLU A 160 -12.72 -7.15 7.34
CA GLU A 160 -12.43 -6.23 8.45
C GLU A 160 -11.28 -5.24 8.16
N TYR A 161 -10.49 -5.49 7.12
CA TYR A 161 -9.38 -4.64 6.68
C TYR A 161 -9.75 -3.71 5.53
N SER A 162 -10.94 -3.89 4.93
CA SER A 162 -11.32 -3.22 3.70
C SER A 162 -11.57 -1.73 3.90
N ARG A 163 -11.02 -0.93 2.98
CA ARG A 163 -11.18 0.51 2.88
C ARG A 163 -11.28 0.91 1.41
N LEU A 164 -11.92 2.02 1.11
CA LEU A 164 -11.81 2.65 -0.21
C LEU A 164 -10.56 3.53 -0.25
N SER A 165 -9.63 3.23 -1.14
CA SER A 165 -8.37 3.97 -1.25
C SER A 165 -8.55 5.46 -1.55
N CYS A 166 -9.66 5.85 -2.18
CA CYS A 166 -10.01 7.26 -2.41
C CYS A 166 -10.43 8.02 -1.16
N GLN A 167 -10.85 7.31 -0.12
CA GLN A 167 -11.23 7.88 1.18
C GLN A 167 -10.20 7.60 2.27
N THR A 168 -9.23 6.71 2.04
CA THR A 168 -8.22 6.33 3.04
C THR A 168 -7.09 7.36 3.07
N LEU A 169 -7.08 8.25 4.05
CA LEU A 169 -6.07 9.30 4.18
C LEU A 169 -4.76 8.77 4.76
N VAL A 170 -3.66 9.09 4.10
CA VAL A 170 -2.32 8.76 4.59
C VAL A 170 -1.94 9.69 5.73
N GLY A 171 -1.84 9.12 6.93
CA GLY A 171 -1.46 9.87 8.13
C GLY A 171 0.04 9.87 8.39
N LYS A 172 0.41 9.80 9.68
CA LYS A 172 1.81 9.89 10.13
C LYS A 172 2.53 8.55 10.29
N THR A 173 1.87 7.45 9.94
CA THR A 173 2.42 6.10 10.07
C THR A 173 2.49 5.42 8.71
N PRO A 174 3.55 4.63 8.43
CA PRO A 174 3.59 3.76 7.26
C PRO A 174 2.34 2.86 7.20
N LEU A 175 1.91 2.50 5.98
CA LEU A 175 0.79 1.59 5.77
C LEU A 175 1.24 0.33 5.02
N ILE A 176 0.70 -0.83 5.41
CA ILE A 176 0.79 -2.08 4.65
C ILE A 176 -0.57 -2.37 4.04
N LEU A 177 -0.62 -2.51 2.72
CA LEU A 177 -1.84 -2.59 1.94
C LEU A 177 -1.87 -3.85 1.06
N THR A 178 -3.05 -4.41 0.83
CA THR A 178 -3.29 -5.36 -0.29
C THR A 178 -4.28 -4.76 -1.27
N ILE A 179 -3.95 -4.82 -2.57
CA ILE A 179 -4.91 -4.57 -3.65
C ILE A 179 -5.35 -5.93 -4.16
N ARG A 180 -6.57 -6.32 -3.79
CA ARG A 180 -7.12 -7.64 -4.12
C ARG A 180 -7.51 -7.75 -5.58
N LYS A 181 -7.37 -8.95 -6.13
CA LYS A 181 -7.96 -9.29 -7.43
C LYS A 181 -9.45 -9.67 -7.25
N PRO A 182 -10.31 -9.41 -8.25
CA PRO A 182 -11.66 -9.97 -8.30
C PRO A 182 -11.67 -11.50 -8.11
N VAL A 183 -12.68 -12.01 -7.39
CA VAL A 183 -12.90 -13.46 -7.18
C VAL A 183 -13.28 -14.18 -8.47
N HIS A 184 -13.86 -13.46 -9.44
CA HIS A 184 -14.27 -13.98 -10.75
C HIS A 184 -13.35 -13.44 -11.86
N ASN A 185 -12.16 -14.03 -12.00
CA ASN A 185 -11.26 -13.81 -13.14
C ASN A 185 -10.89 -15.15 -13.78
#